data_AF-A0A7C4EJ62-F1
#
_entry.id   AF-A0A7C4EJ62-F1
#
_cell.length_a   1.000
_cell.length_b   1.000
_cell.length_c   1.000
_cell.angle_alpha   90.00
_cell.angle_beta   90.00
_cell.angle_gamma   90.00
#
_symmetry.space_group_name_H-M   'P 1'
#
loop_
_entity.id
_entity.type
_entity.pdbx_description
1 polymer ?
#
loop_
_entity_poly.entity_id
_entity_poly.type
_entity_poly.pdbx_seq_one_letter_code
_entity_poly.pdbx_strand_id
1 'polypeptide(L)' 'MHESSLAASILSIVRETAEREGSGPVVQVDLCVGELAGVEENTLRACFEMLAEGTVA' A
#
# COMPACT_ATOMS: atom_id res chain seq x y z
N MET A 1 -14.46 -0.62 -6.17
CA MET A 1 -13.77 0.62 -6.62
C MET A 1 -13.25 1.43 -5.43
N HIS A 2 -13.52 1.02 -4.19
CA HIS A 2 -12.93 1.62 -2.98
C HIS A 2 -11.55 1.05 -2.64
N GLU A 3 -11.17 -0.09 -3.22
CA GLU A 3 -9.87 -0.75 -3.06
C GLU A 3 -8.73 0.04 -3.70
N SER A 4 -8.97 0.66 -4.87
CA SER A 4 -7.97 1.49 -5.53
C SER A 4 -7.68 2.77 -4.74
N SER A 5 -8.72 3.40 -4.17
CA SER A 5 -8.52 4.54 -3.26
C SER A 5 -7.80 4.14 -1.98
N LEU A 6 -8.13 2.97 -1.42
CA LEU A 6 -7.46 2.45 -0.22
C LEU A 6 -5.98 2.15 -0.50
N ALA A 7 -5.68 1.50 -1.63
CA ALA A 7 -4.31 1.23 -2.08
C ALA A 7 -3.50 2.52 -2.25
N ALA A 8 -4.09 3.55 -2.87
CA ALA A 8 -3.43 4.85 -3.05
C ALA A 8 -3.12 5.53 -1.72
N SER A 9 -4.05 5.49 -0.76
CA SER A 9 -3.81 6.03 0.60
C SER A 9 -2.70 5.27 1.33
N ILE A 10 -2.68 3.92 1.25
CA ILE A 10 -1.62 3.11 1.85
C ILE A 10 -0.26 3.45 1.24
N LEU A 11 -0.18 3.56 -0.10
CA LEU A 11 1.04 3.91 -0.80
C LEU A 11 1.59 5.28 -0.37
N SER A 12 0.72 6.29 -0.15
CA SER A 12 1.14 7.59 0.38
C SER A 12 1.86 7.46 1.72
N ILE A 13 1.26 6.69 2.64
CA ILE A 13 1.82 6.46 3.99
C ILE A 13 3.17 5.76 3.90
N VAL A 14 3.29 4.74 3.05
CA VAL A 14 4.55 4.00 2.84
C VAL A 14 5.65 4.92 2.35
N ARG A 15 5.36 5.74 1.34
CA ARG A 15 6.32 6.69 0.75
C ARG A 15 6.75 7.77 1.74
N GLU A 16 5.80 8.40 2.41
CA GLU A 16 6.08 9.41 3.44
C GLU A 16 6.94 8.84 4.57
N THR A 17 6.71 7.58 4.95
CA THR A 17 7.50 6.90 5.97
C THR A 17 8.91 6.60 5.46
N ALA A 18 9.06 6.06 4.24
CA ALA A 18 10.36 5.76 3.66
C ALA A 18 11.23 7.03 3.50
N GLU A 19 10.62 8.12 3.02
CA GLU A 19 11.26 9.43 2.91
C GLU A 19 11.68 9.98 4.28
N ARG A 20 10.81 9.88 5.29
CA ARG A 20 11.10 10.37 6.65
C ARG A 20 12.24 9.62 7.33
N GLU A 21 12.26 8.29 7.21
CA GLU A 21 13.29 7.46 7.84
C GLU A 21 14.61 7.48 7.05
N GLY A 22 14.65 8.11 5.87
CA GLY A 22 15.81 8.07 4.97
C GLY A 22 16.19 6.64 4.56
N SER A 23 15.25 5.70 4.73
CA SER A 23 15.44 4.30 4.44
C SER A 23 15.39 4.13 2.93
N GLY A 24 16.24 3.26 2.38
CA GLY A 24 16.23 2.93 0.97
C GLY A 24 14.90 2.29 0.52
N PRO A 25 14.88 1.57 -0.61
CA PRO A 25 13.64 0.99 -1.13
C PRO A 25 12.94 0.10 -0.08
N VAL A 26 11.62 0.20 -0.01
CA VAL A 26 10.79 -0.63 0.88
C VAL A 26 10.78 -2.05 0.31
N VAL A 27 11.08 -3.03 1.16
CA VAL A 27 11.15 -4.44 0.78
C VAL A 27 9.87 -5.21 1.06
N GLN A 28 9.07 -4.77 2.04
CA GLN A 28 7.85 -5.44 2.43
C GLN A 28 6.90 -4.48 3.14
N VAL A 29 5.60 -4.64 2.88
CA VAL A 29 4.51 -3.96 3.58
C VAL A 29 3.56 -5.03 4.11
N ASP A 30 3.47 -5.15 5.42
CA ASP A 30 2.52 -6.04 6.09
C ASP A 30 1.28 -5.26 6.52
N LEU A 31 0.11 -5.73 6.13
CA LEU A 31 -1.18 -5.09 6.41
C LEU A 31 -2.06 -6.01 7.26
N CYS A 32 -2.58 -5.47 8.37
CA CYS A 32 -3.63 -6.11 9.15
C CYS A 32 -5.00 -5.65 8.63
N VAL A 33 -5.73 -6.56 7.98
CA VAL A 33 -7.08 -6.29 7.49
C VAL A 33 -8.09 -6.83 8.49
N GLY A 34 -9.02 -5.98 8.93
CA GLY A 34 -10.09 -6.39 9.83
C GLY A 34 -11.11 -7.29 9.13
N GLU A 35 -11.54 -8.36 9.79
CA GLU A 35 -12.50 -9.34 9.25
C GLU A 35 -13.81 -8.69 8.76
N LEU A 36 -14.22 -7.59 9.40
CA LEU A 36 -15.45 -6.85 9.07
C LEU A 36 -15.20 -5.59 8.22
N ALA A 37 -13.99 -5.42 7.66
CA ALA A 37 -13.64 -4.23 6.90
C ALA A 37 -14.26 -4.20 5.49
N GLY A 38 -14.78 -5.33 4.99
CA GLY A 38 -15.34 -5.41 3.64
C GLY A 38 -14.30 -5.15 2.54
N VAL A 39 -13.04 -5.47 2.82
CA VAL A 39 -11.91 -5.34 1.90
C VAL A 39 -11.77 -6.64 1.11
N GLU A 40 -11.67 -6.54 -0.20
CA GLU A 40 -11.25 -7.68 -1.02
C GLU A 40 -9.72 -7.67 -1.16
N GLU A 41 -9.08 -8.62 -0.49
CA GLU A 41 -7.62 -8.64 -0.30
C GLU A 41 -6.85 -8.75 -1.62
N ASN A 42 -7.34 -9.55 -2.58
CA ASN A 42 -6.63 -9.77 -3.85
C ASN A 42 -6.67 -8.51 -4.72
N THR A 43 -7.81 -7.83 -4.76
CA THR A 43 -8.02 -6.58 -5.48
C THR A 43 -7.21 -5.46 -4.83
N LEU A 44 -7.20 -5.38 -3.50
CA LEU A 44 -6.36 -4.40 -2.79
C LEU A 44 -4.88 -4.63 -3.11
N ARG A 45 -4.41 -5.87 -3.07
CA ARG A 45 -3.04 -6.25 -3.42
C ARG A 45 -2.72 -5.87 -4.87
N ALA A 46 -3.56 -6.27 -5.82
CA ALA A 46 -3.36 -5.96 -7.24
C ALA A 46 -3.37 -4.45 -7.52
N CYS A 47 -4.27 -3.70 -6.89
CA CYS A 47 -4.28 -2.24 -6.97
C CYS A 47 -3.01 -1.63 -6.38
N PHE A 48 -2.52 -2.15 -5.25
CA PHE A 48 -1.29 -1.67 -4.63
C PHE A 48 -0.08 -1.95 -5.52
N GLU A 49 0.09 -3.17 -6.02
CA GLU A 49 1.19 -3.54 -6.92
C GLU A 49 1.23 -2.66 -8.17
N MET A 50 0.06 -2.41 -8.79
CA MET A 50 -0.05 -1.53 -9.96
C MET A 50 0.32 -0.07 -9.64
N LEU A 51 -0.03 0.42 -8.45
CA LEU A 51 0.25 1.81 -8.04
C LEU A 51 1.69 1.99 -7.54
N ALA A 52 2.29 0.95 -6.94
CA ALA A 52 3.65 0.97 -6.40
C ALA A 52 4.71 0.86 -7.51
N GLU A 53 4.36 0.34 -8.68
CA GLU A 53 5.28 0.23 -9.82
C GLU A 53 5.98 1.57 -10.14
N GLY A 54 7.32 1.55 -10.12
CA GLY A 54 8.14 2.75 -10.36
C GLY A 54 8.27 3.70 -9.17
N THR A 55 7.81 3.30 -7.97
CA THR A 55 7.98 4.05 -6.73
C THR A 55 9.05 3.44 -5.83
N VAL A 56 9.25 4.02 -4.63
CA VAL A 56 10.13 3.46 -3.59
C VAL A 56 9.48 2.34 -2.79
N ALA A 57 8.18 2.12 -2.99
CA ALA A 57 7.37 1.09 -2.36
C ALA A 57 7.33 -0.20 -3.19
#